data_AF-A0A7W3NHA1-F1
#
_entry.id   AF-A0A7W3NHA1-F1
#
_cell.length_a   1.000
_cell.length_b   1.000
_cell.length_c   1.000
_cell.angle_alpha   90.00
_cell.angle_beta   90.00
_cell.angle_gamma   90.00
#
_symmetry.space_group_name_H-M   'P 1'
#
loop_
_entity.id
_entity.type
_entity.pdbx_description
1 polymer ?
#
loop_
_entity_poly.entity_id
_entity_poly.type
_entity_poly.pdbx_seq_one_letter_code
_entity_poly.pdbx_strand_id
1 'polypeptide(L)'
;MDYKIFRIINQLAGRYSVLDMLMILISHKVRYLFAFVLMLMWFRGYSQRKVTVYAVISSTFTLLINMLIQCFYFKPRPFVKRRVGILIPSKMNSAFLSKHTLLTTAVATSIFLHERVLGSVMWGLSLLTGFSRIWVGHHYPSDIIRSLFVGSLTSIIVEKIFGSLKIMNRKTKKCYAPTRK
;
A
#
# COMPACT_ATOMS: atom_id res chain seq x y z
N MET A 1 24.90 1.17 0.16
CA MET A 1 24.23 1.43 -1.14
C MET A 1 22.96 2.26 -0.98
N ASP A 2 22.01 1.82 -0.15
CA ASP A 2 20.69 2.45 0.09
C ASP A 2 20.75 3.95 0.46
N TYR A 3 21.70 4.35 1.32
CA TYR A 3 21.91 5.76 1.68
C TYR A 3 22.42 6.62 0.51
N LYS A 4 23.26 6.07 -0.39
CA LYS A 4 23.78 6.84 -1.54
C LYS A 4 22.63 7.26 -2.45
N ILE A 5 21.72 6.32 -2.74
CA ILE A 5 20.52 6.56 -3.56
C ILE A 5 19.59 7.53 -2.86
N PHE A 6 19.29 7.30 -1.57
CA PHE A 6 18.50 8.25 -0.77
C PHE A 6 19.06 9.67 -0.84
N ARG A 7 20.38 9.82 -0.67
CA ARG A 7 21.03 11.13 -0.64
C ARG A 7 20.95 11.83 -2.00
N ILE A 8 21.13 11.12 -3.12
CA ILE A 8 20.98 11.70 -4.47
C ILE A 8 19.58 12.29 -4.66
N ILE A 9 18.55 11.56 -4.21
CA ILE A 9 17.16 12.00 -4.34
C ILE A 9 16.87 13.16 -3.38
N ASN A 10 17.24 13.04 -2.10
CA ASN A 10 16.92 14.03 -1.08
C ASN A 10 17.73 15.34 -1.24
N GLN A 11 18.87 15.34 -1.94
CA GLN A 11 19.61 16.56 -2.27
C GLN A 11 18.84 17.52 -3.21
N LEU A 12 17.86 17.00 -3.94
CA LEU A 12 16.96 17.79 -4.80
C LEU A 12 15.81 18.42 -4.00
N ALA A 13 15.54 17.88 -2.81
CA ALA A 13 14.48 18.32 -1.93
C ALA A 13 14.86 19.67 -1.31
N GLY A 14 13.97 20.66 -1.39
CA GLY A 14 14.22 22.05 -0.98
C GLY A 14 14.79 22.95 -2.09
N ARG A 15 15.07 22.42 -3.30
CA ARG A 15 15.55 23.22 -4.44
C ARG A 15 14.42 23.76 -5.33
N TYR A 16 13.30 23.06 -5.39
CA TYR A 16 12.18 23.38 -6.29
C TYR A 16 10.86 23.36 -5.52
N SER A 17 10.39 24.53 -5.06
CA SER A 17 9.23 24.65 -4.17
C SER A 17 7.95 24.02 -4.71
N VAL A 18 7.71 24.09 -6.03
CA VAL A 18 6.54 23.46 -6.67
C VAL A 18 6.63 21.94 -6.61
N LEU A 19 7.80 21.39 -6.92
CA LEU A 19 8.03 19.94 -6.90
C LEU A 19 7.94 19.40 -5.47
N ASP A 20 8.48 20.14 -4.51
CA ASP A 20 8.39 19.82 -3.09
C ASP A 20 6.94 19.83 -2.59
N MET A 21 6.15 20.84 -2.97
CA MET A 21 4.72 20.90 -2.66
C MET A 21 3.97 19.70 -3.23
N LEU A 22 4.24 19.33 -4.49
CA LEU A 22 3.64 18.15 -5.11
C LEU A 22 4.02 16.86 -4.36
N MET A 23 5.29 16.68 -4.00
CA MET A 23 5.76 15.50 -3.27
C MET A 23 5.16 15.41 -1.86
N ILE A 24 5.01 16.55 -1.17
CA ILE A 24 4.32 16.64 0.12
C ILE A 24 2.84 16.24 -0.04
N LEU A 25 2.17 16.78 -1.06
CA LEU A 25 0.76 16.50 -1.34
C LEU A 25 0.55 15.01 -1.64
N ILE A 26 1.36 14.43 -2.53
CA ILE A 26 1.32 13.01 -2.88
C ILE A 26 1.49 12.15 -1.61
N SER A 27 2.52 12.46 -0.82
CA SER A 27 2.89 11.76 0.40
C SER A 27 1.77 11.73 1.46
N HIS A 28 0.96 12.78 1.57
CA HIS A 28 -0.13 12.84 2.56
C HIS A 28 -1.50 12.48 2.00
N LYS A 29 -1.84 12.96 0.80
CA LYS A 29 -3.21 13.02 0.29
C LYS A 29 -3.61 11.79 -0.55
N VAL A 30 -2.67 11.09 -1.17
CA VAL A 30 -2.99 9.95 -2.06
C VAL A 30 -3.76 8.85 -1.33
N ARG A 31 -3.54 8.63 -0.03
CA ARG A 31 -4.33 7.63 0.72
C ARG A 31 -5.83 7.94 0.75
N TYR A 32 -6.22 9.22 0.78
CA TYR A 32 -7.63 9.61 0.70
C TYR A 32 -8.20 9.39 -0.69
N LEU A 33 -7.40 9.58 -1.75
CA LEU A 33 -7.78 9.24 -3.11
C LEU A 33 -8.07 7.74 -3.25
N PHE A 34 -7.24 6.87 -2.66
CA PHE A 34 -7.48 5.43 -2.65
C PHE A 34 -8.77 5.07 -1.90
N ALA A 35 -9.01 5.67 -0.74
CA ALA A 35 -10.27 5.48 -0.01
C ALA A 35 -11.49 5.95 -0.81
N PHE A 36 -11.37 7.07 -1.51
CA PHE A 36 -12.42 7.60 -2.38
C PHE A 36 -12.71 6.65 -3.57
N VAL A 37 -11.68 6.10 -4.21
CA VAL A 37 -11.85 5.12 -5.29
C VAL A 37 -12.57 3.87 -4.79
N LEU A 38 -12.18 3.33 -3.62
CA LEU A 38 -12.87 2.21 -3.00
C LEU A 38 -14.33 2.53 -2.68
N MET A 39 -14.62 3.74 -2.21
CA MET A 39 -15.98 4.22 -1.97
C MET A 39 -16.80 4.24 -3.27
N LEU A 40 -16.25 4.75 -4.38
CA LEU A 40 -16.93 4.72 -5.67
C LEU A 40 -17.16 3.28 -6.17
N MET A 41 -16.19 2.39 -5.99
CA MET A 41 -16.32 0.98 -6.36
C MET A 41 -17.43 0.28 -5.57
N TRP A 42 -17.67 0.66 -4.32
CA TRP A 42 -18.74 0.12 -3.50
C TRP A 42 -20.14 0.33 -4.12
N PHE A 43 -20.36 1.44 -4.82
CA PHE A 43 -21.65 1.76 -5.42
C PHE A 43 -21.84 1.19 -6.84
N ARG A 44 -20.79 0.67 -7.49
CA ARG A 44 -20.84 0.19 -8.89
C ARG A 44 -21.44 -1.20 -9.08
N GLY A 45 -21.60 -1.99 -8.02
CA GLY A 45 -22.25 -3.29 -8.10
C GLY A 45 -21.64 -4.37 -7.19
N TYR A 46 -22.26 -5.55 -7.19
CA TYR A 46 -21.88 -6.64 -6.29
C TYR A 46 -20.47 -7.19 -6.53
N SER A 47 -20.00 -7.22 -7.79
CA SER A 47 -18.64 -7.66 -8.11
C SER A 47 -17.59 -6.70 -7.53
N GLN A 48 -17.78 -5.40 -7.73
CA GLN A 48 -16.87 -4.35 -7.27
C GLN A 48 -16.88 -4.18 -5.74
N ARG A 49 -18.03 -4.42 -5.09
CA ARG A 49 -18.11 -4.52 -3.62
C ARG A 49 -17.20 -5.60 -3.07
N LYS A 50 -17.09 -6.76 -3.73
CA LYS A 50 -16.18 -7.83 -3.29
C LYS A 50 -14.72 -7.42 -3.37
N VAL A 51 -14.33 -6.82 -4.49
CA VAL A 51 -12.97 -6.29 -4.67
C VAL A 51 -12.66 -5.26 -3.58
N THR A 52 -13.63 -4.40 -3.27
CA THR A 52 -13.50 -3.40 -2.19
C THR A 52 -13.28 -4.06 -0.83
N VAL A 53 -14.05 -5.11 -0.49
CA VAL A 53 -13.87 -5.87 0.75
C VAL A 53 -12.49 -6.53 0.80
N TYR A 54 -12.05 -7.17 -0.29
CA TYR A 54 -10.73 -7.81 -0.35
C TYR A 54 -9.58 -6.82 -0.23
N ALA A 55 -9.71 -5.63 -0.85
CA ALA A 55 -8.74 -4.56 -0.70
C ALA A 55 -8.65 -4.06 0.75
N VAL A 56 -9.79 -3.88 1.42
CA VAL A 56 -9.85 -3.47 2.84
C VAL A 56 -9.23 -4.54 3.74
N ILE A 57 -9.59 -5.81 3.56
CA ILE A 57 -9.03 -6.93 4.33
C ILE A 57 -7.51 -7.01 4.12
N SER A 58 -7.06 -6.98 2.86
CA SER A 58 -5.65 -7.02 2.50
C SER A 58 -4.87 -5.87 3.16
N SER A 59 -5.38 -4.64 3.06
CA SER A 59 -4.76 -3.47 3.66
C SER A 59 -4.66 -3.57 5.19
N THR A 60 -5.68 -4.13 5.84
CA THR A 60 -5.71 -4.38 7.29
C THR A 60 -4.65 -5.40 7.69
N PHE A 61 -4.60 -6.56 7.01
CA PHE A 61 -3.58 -7.58 7.26
C PHE A 61 -2.16 -7.05 7.05
N THR A 62 -1.93 -6.30 5.98
CA THR A 62 -0.63 -5.69 5.69
C THR A 62 -0.21 -4.72 6.81
N LEU A 63 -1.13 -3.92 7.33
CA LEU A 63 -0.85 -3.02 8.47
C LEU A 63 -0.57 -3.79 9.77
N LEU A 64 -1.27 -4.89 10.01
CA LEU A 64 -1.02 -5.78 11.15
C LEU A 64 0.37 -6.42 11.06
N ILE A 65 0.75 -6.97 9.90
CA ILE A 65 2.09 -7.50 9.64
C ILE A 65 3.15 -6.45 9.93
N ASN A 66 2.95 -5.23 9.42
CA ASN A 66 3.87 -4.13 9.71
C ASN A 66 3.93 -3.80 11.21
N MET A 67 2.80 -3.78 11.92
CA MET A 67 2.77 -3.53 13.36
C MET A 67 3.55 -4.59 14.13
N LEU A 68 3.33 -5.88 13.82
CA LEU A 68 4.06 -6.98 14.43
C LEU A 68 5.57 -6.88 14.19
N ILE A 69 5.98 -6.62 12.95
CA ILE A 69 7.40 -6.44 12.62
C ILE A 69 8.01 -5.28 13.42
N GLN A 70 7.26 -4.20 13.63
CA GLN A 70 7.74 -3.05 14.41
C GLN A 70 7.92 -3.36 15.90
N CYS A 71 7.25 -4.38 16.45
CA CYS A 71 7.47 -4.84 17.82
C CYS A 71 8.81 -5.57 17.98
N PHE A 72 9.27 -6.28 16.95
CA PHE A 72 10.51 -7.08 17.00
C PHE A 72 11.72 -6.41 16.36
N TYR A 73 11.50 -5.50 15.39
CA TYR A 73 12.59 -4.88 14.62
C TYR A 73 12.37 -3.38 14.40
N PHE A 74 13.24 -2.59 15.03
CA PHE A 74 13.28 -1.14 14.87
C PHE A 74 14.41 -0.71 13.93
N LYS A 75 14.06 -0.15 12.77
CA LYS A 75 15.01 0.50 11.86
C LYS A 75 14.89 2.02 12.02
N PRO A 76 15.96 2.75 12.38
CA PRO A 76 15.91 4.20 12.50
C PRO A 76 15.73 4.86 11.12
N ARG A 77 14.93 5.93 11.08
CA ARG A 77 14.65 6.71 9.86
C ARG A 77 15.87 7.53 9.41
N PRO A 78 15.95 7.92 8.12
CA PRO A 78 17.06 8.73 7.60
C PRO A 78 17.31 10.00 8.42
N PHE A 79 16.24 10.66 8.87
CA PHE A 79 16.32 11.90 9.63
C PHE A 79 16.77 11.78 11.09
N VAL A 80 16.73 10.57 11.67
CA VAL A 80 17.09 10.38 13.09
C VAL A 80 18.61 10.35 13.26
N LYS A 81 19.33 9.82 12.26
CA LYS A 81 20.78 9.59 12.37
C LYS A 81 21.62 10.70 11.74
N ARG A 82 21.05 11.57 10.90
CA ARG A 82 21.80 12.53 10.07
C ARG A 82 20.97 13.78 9.77
N ARG A 83 21.65 14.92 9.58
CA ARG A 83 21.01 16.12 9.02
C ARG A 83 20.65 15.85 7.57
N VAL A 84 19.36 15.71 7.30
CA VAL A 84 18.76 15.53 5.96
C VAL A 84 17.70 16.61 5.78
N GLY A 85 17.39 16.96 4.52
CA GLY A 85 16.32 17.91 4.23
C GLY A 85 14.98 17.27 4.56
N ILE A 86 14.44 17.57 5.75
CA ILE A 86 13.11 17.13 6.18
C ILE A 86 12.12 18.20 5.75
N LEU A 87 11.21 17.83 4.86
CA LEU A 87 10.15 18.73 4.41
C LEU A 87 8.91 18.69 5.32
N ILE A 88 8.74 17.61 6.10
CA ILE A 88 7.57 17.43 6.96
C ILE A 88 7.99 16.78 8.28
N PRO A 89 7.57 17.29 9.44
CA PRO A 89 7.81 16.61 10.71
C PRO A 89 7.12 15.24 10.75
N SER A 90 7.83 14.20 11.20
CA SER A 90 7.34 12.82 11.29
C SER A 90 7.57 12.23 12.67
N LYS A 91 6.64 11.36 13.11
CA LYS A 91 6.78 10.56 14.34
C LYS A 91 8.02 9.64 14.25
N MET A 92 8.68 9.41 15.40
CA MET A 92 9.85 8.52 15.56
C MET A 92 9.45 7.04 15.56
N ASN A 93 8.78 6.60 14.48
CA ASN A 93 8.40 5.20 14.30
C ASN A 93 9.42 4.50 13.39
N SER A 94 9.48 3.17 13.41
CA SER A 94 10.39 2.39 12.55
C SER A 94 10.26 2.77 11.07
N ALA A 95 11.40 2.79 10.38
CA ALA A 95 11.53 3.07 8.95
C ALA A 95 11.30 1.83 8.09
N PHE A 96 11.41 0.62 8.68
CA PHE A 96 11.59 -0.65 7.99
C PHE A 96 10.57 -0.91 6.87
N LEU A 97 9.33 -0.51 7.11
CA LEU A 97 8.23 -0.58 6.17
C LEU A 97 7.47 0.75 6.19
N SER A 98 7.15 1.25 4.99
CA SER A 98 6.36 2.46 4.78
C SER A 98 4.88 2.12 4.87
N LYS A 99 4.21 2.56 5.94
CA LYS A 99 2.75 2.36 6.12
C LYS A 99 1.94 2.90 4.93
N HIS A 100 2.35 4.05 4.39
CA HIS A 100 1.68 4.66 3.22
C HIS A 100 1.79 3.78 2.00
N THR A 101 3.00 3.33 1.68
CA THR A 101 3.27 2.48 0.50
C THR A 101 2.65 1.10 0.67
N LEU A 102 2.70 0.51 1.86
CA LEU A 102 2.04 -0.76 2.19
C LEU A 102 0.54 -0.70 1.89
N LEU A 103 -0.13 0.33 2.44
CA LEU A 103 -1.58 0.51 2.29
C LEU A 103 -1.96 0.69 0.82
N THR A 104 -1.30 1.63 0.11
CA THR A 104 -1.61 1.91 -1.29
C THR A 104 -1.33 0.71 -2.18
N THR A 105 -0.26 -0.06 -1.90
CA THR A 105 0.07 -1.23 -2.72
C THR A 105 -0.88 -2.38 -2.49
N ALA A 106 -1.28 -2.65 -1.25
CA ALA A 106 -2.26 -3.69 -0.95
C ALA A 106 -3.60 -3.42 -1.66
N VAL A 107 -4.07 -2.17 -1.63
CA VAL A 107 -5.29 -1.76 -2.33
C VAL A 107 -5.11 -1.82 -3.85
N ALA A 108 -4.02 -1.26 -4.40
CA ALA A 108 -3.75 -1.27 -5.83
C ALA A 108 -3.67 -2.69 -6.39
N THR A 109 -3.06 -3.63 -5.64
CA THR A 109 -2.94 -5.04 -6.05
C THR A 109 -4.29 -5.75 -6.07
N SER A 110 -5.12 -5.59 -5.04
CA SER A 110 -6.45 -6.22 -5.01
C SER A 110 -7.33 -5.72 -6.17
N ILE A 111 -7.27 -4.42 -6.47
CA ILE A 111 -7.96 -3.85 -7.63
C ILE A 111 -7.37 -4.39 -8.94
N PHE A 112 -6.05 -4.43 -9.07
CA PHE A 112 -5.36 -4.90 -10.29
C PHE A 112 -5.70 -6.34 -10.67
N LEU A 113 -5.91 -7.21 -9.68
CA LEU A 113 -6.29 -8.60 -9.91
C LEU A 113 -7.68 -8.77 -10.54
N HIS A 114 -8.54 -7.74 -10.47
CA HIS A 114 -9.89 -7.76 -11.01
C HIS A 114 -10.10 -6.78 -12.17
N GLU A 115 -9.54 -5.57 -12.06
CA GLU A 115 -9.71 -4.45 -12.98
C GLU A 115 -8.33 -3.94 -13.40
N ARG A 116 -7.73 -4.56 -14.42
CA ARG A 116 -6.32 -4.33 -14.79
C ARG A 116 -5.99 -2.87 -15.08
N VAL A 117 -6.87 -2.14 -15.78
CA VAL A 117 -6.62 -0.74 -16.15
C VAL A 117 -6.61 0.15 -14.90
N LEU A 118 -7.68 0.11 -14.11
CA LEU A 118 -7.79 0.91 -12.88
C LEU A 118 -6.70 0.53 -11.87
N GLY A 119 -6.44 -0.76 -11.70
CA GLY A 119 -5.40 -1.26 -10.82
C GLY A 119 -4.00 -0.85 -11.26
N SER A 120 -3.72 -0.79 -12.56
CA SER A 120 -2.42 -0.31 -13.08
C SER A 120 -2.21 1.17 -12.77
N VAL A 121 -3.25 1.99 -12.93
CA VAL A 121 -3.22 3.42 -12.56
C VAL A 121 -2.98 3.57 -11.05
N MET A 122 -3.72 2.82 -10.22
CA MET A 122 -3.53 2.81 -8.77
C MET A 122 -2.12 2.35 -8.39
N TRP A 123 -1.55 1.37 -9.10
CA TRP A 123 -0.18 0.91 -8.90
C TRP A 123 0.85 2.01 -9.20
N GLY A 124 0.69 2.72 -10.31
CA GLY A 124 1.51 3.89 -10.63
C GLY A 124 1.48 4.94 -9.52
N LEU A 125 0.29 5.24 -8.99
CA LEU A 125 0.13 6.15 -7.85
C LEU A 125 0.77 5.61 -6.56
N SER A 126 0.76 4.29 -6.33
CA SER A 126 1.43 3.66 -5.18
C SER A 126 2.96 3.79 -5.28
N LEU A 127 3.53 3.56 -6.47
CA LEU A 127 4.95 3.77 -6.74
C LEU A 127 5.35 5.22 -6.52
N LEU A 128 4.56 6.16 -7.05
CA LEU A 128 4.77 7.59 -6.86
C LEU A 128 4.68 7.99 -5.39
N THR A 129 3.75 7.38 -4.63
CA THR A 129 3.67 7.53 -3.18
C THR A 129 4.97 7.07 -2.53
N GLY A 130 5.46 5.88 -2.86
CA GLY A 130 6.76 5.38 -2.36
C GLY A 130 7.92 6.32 -2.66
N PHE A 131 8.03 6.80 -3.90
CA PHE A 131 9.05 7.76 -4.31
C PHE A 131 8.97 9.07 -3.51
N SER A 132 7.78 9.64 -3.35
CA SER A 132 7.57 10.86 -2.57
C SER A 132 8.05 10.71 -1.12
N ARG A 133 7.95 9.51 -0.52
CA ARG A 133 8.41 9.23 0.86
C ARG A 133 9.95 9.21 0.98
N ILE A 134 10.65 8.86 -0.09
CA ILE A 134 12.12 8.98 -0.19
C ILE A 134 12.49 10.46 -0.34
N TRP A 135 11.79 11.18 -1.23
CA TRP A 135 12.00 12.60 -1.50
C TRP A 135 11.91 13.45 -0.24
N VAL A 136 10.81 13.33 0.53
CA VAL A 136 10.59 14.09 1.78
C VAL A 136 11.49 13.67 2.95
N GLY A 137 12.36 12.66 2.75
CA GLY A 137 13.37 12.28 3.75
C GLY A 137 12.91 11.23 4.77
N HIS A 138 11.77 10.57 4.56
CA HIS A 138 11.13 9.74 5.59
C HIS A 138 11.53 8.26 5.55
N HIS A 139 11.91 7.74 4.39
CA HIS A 139 12.20 6.32 4.17
C HIS A 139 13.37 6.14 3.21
N TYR A 140 14.06 5.01 3.34
CA TYR A 140 15.06 4.58 2.36
C TYR A 140 14.41 3.85 1.17
N PRO A 141 15.05 3.83 0.00
CA PRO A 141 14.58 3.04 -1.15
C PRO A 141 14.29 1.57 -0.81
N SER A 142 15.14 0.92 -0.01
CA SER A 142 14.89 -0.47 0.41
C SER A 142 13.60 -0.65 1.22
N ASP A 143 13.21 0.34 2.02
CA ASP A 143 11.97 0.29 2.81
C ASP A 143 10.75 0.31 1.88
N ILE A 144 10.82 1.09 0.81
CA ILE A 144 9.75 1.20 -0.20
C ILE A 144 9.63 -0.10 -0.99
N ILE A 145 10.73 -0.69 -1.45
CA ILE A 145 10.73 -1.96 -2.19
C ILE A 145 10.12 -3.07 -1.35
N ARG A 146 10.54 -3.19 -0.07
CA ARG A 146 9.95 -4.16 0.86
C ARG A 146 8.46 -3.94 1.07
N SER A 147 8.03 -2.68 1.15
CA SER A 147 6.62 -2.33 1.32
C SER A 147 5.78 -2.71 0.10
N LEU A 148 6.31 -2.48 -1.11
CA LEU A 148 5.66 -2.88 -2.36
C LEU A 148 5.52 -4.40 -2.42
N PHE A 149 6.59 -5.13 -2.12
CA PHE A 149 6.59 -6.60 -2.10
C PHE A 149 5.59 -7.16 -1.09
N VAL A 150 5.68 -6.74 0.18
CA VAL A 150 4.80 -7.24 1.25
C VAL A 150 3.34 -6.90 0.96
N GLY A 151 3.03 -5.67 0.56
CA GLY A 151 1.65 -5.26 0.23
C GLY A 151 1.05 -6.09 -0.91
N SER A 152 1.83 -6.33 -1.96
CA SER A 152 1.38 -7.15 -3.11
C SER A 152 1.16 -8.60 -2.72
N LEU A 153 2.14 -9.18 -2.01
CA LEU A 153 2.11 -10.58 -1.61
C LEU A 153 0.93 -10.85 -0.66
N THR A 154 0.70 -9.99 0.33
CA THR A 154 -0.45 -10.12 1.24
C THR A 154 -1.76 -10.07 0.45
N SER A 155 -1.90 -9.15 -0.49
CA SER A 155 -3.11 -9.02 -1.28
C SER A 155 -3.38 -10.27 -2.15
N ILE A 156 -2.36 -10.79 -2.82
CA ILE A 156 -2.47 -12.04 -3.61
C ILE A 156 -2.87 -13.23 -2.71
N ILE A 157 -2.29 -13.34 -1.51
CA ILE A 157 -2.60 -14.42 -0.57
C ILE A 157 -4.04 -14.32 -0.10
N VAL A 158 -4.51 -13.13 0.31
CA VAL A 158 -5.89 -12.89 0.73
C VAL A 158 -6.85 -13.28 -0.39
N GLU A 159 -6.62 -12.81 -1.61
CA GLU A 159 -7.44 -13.13 -2.78
C GLU A 159 -7.54 -14.63 -3.03
N LYS A 160 -6.42 -15.35 -2.93
CA LYS A 160 -6.38 -16.80 -3.14
C LYS A 160 -7.13 -17.56 -2.03
N ILE A 161 -6.96 -17.16 -0.77
CA ILE A 161 -7.64 -17.79 0.37
C ILE A 161 -9.16 -17.57 0.27
N PHE A 162 -9.61 -16.34 0.11
CA PHE A 162 -11.04 -16.01 0.05
C PHE A 162 -11.69 -16.52 -1.24
N GLY A 163 -10.96 -16.54 -2.36
CA GLY A 163 -11.39 -17.19 -3.60
C GLY A 163 -11.60 -18.69 -3.44
N SER A 164 -10.67 -19.39 -2.76
CA SER A 164 -10.76 -20.83 -2.50
C SER A 164 -11.94 -21.19 -1.58
N LEU A 165 -12.13 -20.42 -0.49
CA LEU A 165 -13.24 -20.60 0.46
C LEU A 165 -14.62 -20.51 -0.25
N LYS A 166 -14.74 -19.64 -1.26
CA LYS A 166 -15.97 -19.50 -2.05
C LYS A 166 -16.24 -20.71 -2.95
N ILE A 167 -15.20 -21.31 -3.55
CA ILE A 167 -15.33 -22.52 -4.38
C ILE A 167 -15.80 -23.69 -3.51
N MET A 168 -15.22 -23.84 -2.33
CA MET A 168 -15.58 -24.89 -1.37
C MET A 168 -17.04 -24.74 -0.90
N ASN A 169 -17.46 -23.51 -0.53
CA ASN A 169 -18.83 -23.24 -0.07
C ASN A 169 -19.90 -23.41 -1.18
N ARG A 170 -19.53 -23.20 -2.46
CA ARG A 170 -20.41 -23.50 -3.60
C ARG A 170 -20.58 -25.01 -3.82
N LYS A 171 -19.50 -25.79 -3.68
CA LYS A 171 -19.56 -27.25 -3.81
C LYS A 171 -20.42 -27.87 -2.71
N THR A 172 -20.27 -27.46 -1.46
CA THR A 172 -21.11 -27.94 -0.36
C THR A 172 -22.58 -27.57 -0.57
N LYS A 173 -22.92 -26.31 -0.90
CA LYS A 173 -24.31 -25.93 -1.19
C LYS A 173 -24.94 -26.71 -2.36
N LYS A 174 -24.16 -27.10 -3.36
CA LYS A 174 -24.63 -27.95 -4.46
C LYS A 174 -24.87 -29.40 -4.01
N CYS A 175 -24.05 -29.94 -3.11
CA CYS A 175 -24.25 -31.27 -2.54
C CYS A 175 -25.48 -31.36 -1.60
N TYR A 176 -25.81 -30.28 -0.88
CA TYR A 176 -26.96 -30.23 0.02
C TYR A 176 -28.24 -29.66 -0.61
N ALA A 177 -28.25 -29.40 -1.93
CA ALA A 177 -29.47 -28.99 -2.61
C ALA A 177 -30.43 -30.19 -2.66
N PRO A 178 -31.62 -30.13 -2.03
CA PRO A 178 -32.56 -31.23 -2.09
C PRO A 178 -32.95 -31.47 -3.55
N THR A 179 -32.81 -32.71 -4.00
CA THR A 179 -33.35 -33.18 -5.27
C THR A 179 -34.86 -32.96 -5.24
N ARG A 180 -35.33 -31.86 -5.86
CA ARG A 180 -36.75 -31.65 -6.09
C ARG A 180 -37.22 -32.76 -7.03
N LYS A 181 -38.03 -33.68 -6.48
CA LYS A 181 -38.88 -34.57 -7.26
C LYS A 181 -40.00 -33.78 -7.92
#